data_AF-A0A2E2EHI2-F1
#
_entry.id   AF-A0A2E2EHI2-F1
#
_cell.length_a   1.000
_cell.length_b   1.000
_cell.length_c   1.000
_cell.angle_alpha   90.00
_cell.angle_beta   90.00
_cell.angle_gamma   90.00
#
_symmetry.space_group_name_H-M   'P 1'
#
loop_
_entity.id
_entity.type
_entity.pdbx_description
1 polymer ?
#
loop_
_entity_poly.entity_id
_entity_poly.type
_entity_poly.pdbx_seq_one_letter_code
_entity_poly.pdbx_strand_id
1 'polypeptide(L)'
;IKLFQKKDKHSQQIWTIGDSFTNGGNVRATESYPAHLFKYIEQSGLNYSILNLGKCEDPTWNTYQRLKANLRLAQENSSLPRVVIIMVGSADPFYYIYGEKRPGNRKEQTTKININPIPWYQEYKVYKAYRHIKLELERLLINYNSPEEKTFLQLSHLYNKIKEDLKAQKVDWPKYKKSAQEILFSYKDLLDGDINEFEFADKMRFIYNVIIIPQVRYYSTNLKYDKATKLLLDFIHLAPEYFWNDKRSHPSTLDTFFQITKFQSHYTNNAIRKHFLASTQKNKSLRTSKLFKKSLNFLDMNKEIESTILTKRKEAWKKIIQLSQKYKFELIIQNYPSDFSLVNQTVETIAKNSNLKFIDQHKIFQKLIAKHSKQALFADDNHLRTFGHELMARNIFMYLKESQLLEQTSE
;
A
#
# COMPACT_ATOMS: atom_id res chain seq x y z
N ILE A 1 7.69 6.35 11.38
CA ILE A 1 8.18 7.71 11.03
C ILE A 1 9.67 7.60 10.77
N LYS A 2 10.15 8.05 9.60
CA LYS A 2 11.58 8.08 9.28
C LYS A 2 11.94 9.48 8.80
N LEU A 3 12.98 10.07 9.36
CA LEU A 3 13.55 11.32 8.89
C LEU A 3 14.73 10.99 7.96
N PHE A 4 14.70 11.56 6.76
CA PHE A 4 15.84 11.57 5.84
C PHE A 4 16.43 12.98 5.91
N GLN A 5 17.55 13.11 6.61
CA GLN A 5 18.12 14.38 7.00
C GLN A 5 19.45 14.64 6.31
N LYS A 6 19.69 15.89 5.90
CA LYS A 6 21.06 16.40 5.77
C LYS A 6 21.65 16.64 7.16
N LYS A 7 22.97 16.54 7.33
CA LYS A 7 23.66 16.79 8.61
C LYS A 7 23.55 18.25 9.11
N ASP A 8 22.97 19.14 8.32
CA ASP A 8 22.89 20.58 8.60
C ASP A 8 21.69 20.94 9.49
N LYS A 9 21.94 21.74 10.53
CA LYS A 9 20.93 22.26 11.46
C LYS A 9 20.00 23.29 10.81
N HIS A 10 20.37 23.88 9.68
CA HIS A 10 19.59 24.90 8.98
C HIS A 10 18.73 24.35 7.83
N SER A 11 18.68 23.02 7.61
CA SER A 11 17.88 22.44 6.52
C SER A 11 16.38 22.71 6.69
N GLN A 12 15.72 23.24 5.66
CA GLN A 12 14.27 23.38 5.64
C GLN A 12 13.60 22.00 5.58
N GLN A 13 12.39 21.86 6.12
CA GLN A 13 11.70 20.57 6.16
C GLN A 13 10.55 20.49 5.17
N ILE A 14 10.46 19.35 4.47
CA ILE A 14 9.29 18.92 3.70
C ILE A 14 8.74 17.67 4.38
N TRP A 15 7.44 17.68 4.70
CA TRP A 15 6.79 16.54 5.31
C TRP A 15 5.94 15.82 4.27
N THR A 16 6.13 14.51 4.14
CA THR A 16 5.27 13.64 3.34
C THR A 16 4.39 12.84 4.29
N ILE A 17 3.07 12.93 4.16
CA ILE A 17 2.13 12.23 5.04
C ILE A 17 1.06 11.50 4.22
N GLY A 18 0.77 10.27 4.60
CA GLY A 18 -0.21 9.46 3.90
C GLY A 18 -0.31 8.04 4.43
N ASP A 19 -0.80 7.16 3.58
CA ASP A 19 -1.04 5.75 3.85
C ASP A 19 0.18 4.86 3.53
N SER A 20 -0.06 3.62 3.05
CA SER A 20 0.96 2.66 2.65
C SER A 20 1.85 3.15 1.51
N PHE A 21 1.37 3.96 0.57
CA PHE A 21 2.22 4.51 -0.49
C PHE A 21 3.26 5.48 0.05
N THR A 22 2.91 6.27 1.07
CA THR A 22 3.86 7.18 1.72
C THR A 22 4.79 6.43 2.66
N ASN A 23 4.29 5.42 3.37
CA ASN A 23 5.11 4.59 4.24
C ASN A 23 6.13 3.72 3.46
N GLY A 24 5.80 3.34 2.23
CA GLY A 24 6.52 2.33 1.46
C GLY A 24 6.10 0.91 1.83
N GLY A 25 4.80 0.65 1.95
CA GLY A 25 4.25 -0.59 2.53
C GLY A 25 4.79 -1.90 1.95
N ASN A 26 5.17 -1.91 0.67
CA ASN A 26 5.68 -3.10 -0.04
C ASN A 26 7.16 -3.01 -0.42
N VAL A 27 7.87 -1.99 0.06
CA VAL A 27 9.30 -1.79 -0.22
C VAL A 27 10.05 -1.45 1.07
N ARG A 28 11.38 -1.47 1.04
CA ARG A 28 12.13 -0.93 2.19
C ARG A 28 11.86 0.57 2.26
N ALA A 29 11.82 1.13 3.46
CA ALA A 29 11.56 2.58 3.56
C ALA A 29 12.58 3.45 2.80
N THR A 30 13.81 2.97 2.55
CA THR A 30 14.84 3.62 1.73
C THR A 30 14.57 3.58 0.22
N GLU A 31 13.54 2.86 -0.18
CA GLU A 31 13.02 2.65 -1.55
C GLU A 31 11.64 3.29 -1.72
N SER A 32 11.10 3.90 -0.66
CA SER A 32 9.84 4.66 -0.71
C SER A 32 10.01 5.99 -1.44
N TYR A 33 8.91 6.55 -1.97
CA TYR A 33 9.00 7.83 -2.68
C TYR A 33 9.58 8.97 -1.82
N PRO A 34 9.33 9.09 -0.50
CA PRO A 34 9.98 10.13 0.31
C PRO A 34 11.51 9.97 0.36
N ALA A 35 12.03 8.74 0.35
CA ALA A 35 13.46 8.49 0.32
C ALA A 35 14.08 8.83 -1.04
N HIS A 36 13.39 8.52 -2.15
CA HIS A 36 13.82 8.93 -3.48
C HIS A 36 13.74 10.46 -3.67
N LEU A 37 12.71 11.10 -3.11
CA LEU A 37 12.57 12.55 -3.14
C LEU A 37 13.75 13.24 -2.44
N PHE A 38 14.15 12.73 -1.27
CA PHE A 38 15.35 13.21 -0.58
C PHE A 38 16.61 13.08 -1.46
N LYS A 39 16.81 11.94 -2.13
CA LYS A 39 17.96 11.73 -3.03
C LYS A 39 17.98 12.77 -4.17
N TYR A 40 16.84 13.04 -4.80
CA TYR A 40 16.77 14.03 -5.89
C TYR A 40 17.08 15.46 -5.43
N ILE A 41 16.56 15.84 -4.27
CA ILE A 41 16.84 17.14 -3.65
C ILE A 41 18.33 17.25 -3.29
N GLU A 42 18.89 16.24 -2.64
CA GLU A 42 20.29 16.20 -2.22
C GLU A 42 21.23 16.31 -3.42
N GLN A 43 20.97 15.54 -4.48
CA GLN A 43 21.72 15.56 -5.74
C GLN A 43 21.65 16.92 -6.46
N SER A 44 20.59 17.69 -6.22
CA SER A 44 20.42 19.03 -6.78
C SER A 44 21.08 20.13 -5.94
N GLY A 45 21.80 19.78 -4.88
CA GLY A 45 22.50 20.73 -4.00
C GLY A 45 21.59 21.44 -3.00
N LEU A 46 20.28 21.19 -3.00
CA LEU A 46 19.31 21.92 -2.18
C LEU A 46 19.33 21.45 -0.71
N ASN A 47 19.11 22.37 0.23
CA ASN A 47 19.20 22.09 1.67
C ASN A 47 17.84 21.78 2.31
N TYR A 48 17.23 20.68 1.90
CA TYR A 48 15.97 20.19 2.49
C TYR A 48 16.11 18.81 3.10
N SER A 49 15.43 18.63 4.23
CA SER A 49 15.19 17.33 4.86
C SER A 49 13.77 16.84 4.56
N ILE A 50 13.59 15.53 4.38
CA ILE A 50 12.28 14.90 4.14
C ILE A 50 11.86 14.11 5.37
N LEU A 51 10.71 14.45 5.95
CA LEU A 51 10.10 13.67 7.03
C LEU A 51 8.98 12.78 6.47
N ASN A 52 9.17 11.46 6.57
CA ASN A 52 8.15 10.48 6.21
C ASN A 52 7.23 10.17 7.40
N LEU A 53 6.02 10.74 7.34
CA LEU A 53 4.90 10.52 8.26
C LEU A 53 3.86 9.52 7.69
N GLY A 54 4.24 8.66 6.76
CA GLY A 54 3.40 7.60 6.23
C GLY A 54 3.03 6.56 7.29
N LYS A 55 1.81 6.03 7.22
CA LYS A 55 1.35 4.92 8.06
C LYS A 55 0.35 4.06 7.29
N CYS A 56 0.63 2.76 7.15
CA CYS A 56 -0.26 1.84 6.44
C CYS A 56 -1.67 1.85 7.02
N GLU A 57 -2.66 1.71 6.13
CA GLU A 57 -4.10 1.59 6.45
C GLU A 57 -4.65 2.74 7.29
N ASP A 58 -3.97 3.89 7.30
CA ASP A 58 -4.35 4.99 8.17
C ASP A 58 -5.33 5.92 7.45
N PRO A 59 -6.54 6.13 8.00
CA PRO A 59 -7.56 6.93 7.36
C PRO A 59 -7.25 8.43 7.42
N THR A 60 -7.96 9.20 6.60
CA THR A 60 -7.82 10.65 6.44
C THR A 60 -7.91 11.41 7.78
N TRP A 61 -8.85 11.05 8.66
CA TRP A 61 -8.99 11.71 9.96
C TRP A 61 -7.85 11.40 10.93
N ASN A 62 -7.24 10.22 10.87
CA ASN A 62 -6.05 9.91 11.66
C ASN A 62 -4.82 10.66 11.14
N THR A 63 -4.74 10.85 9.82
CA THR A 63 -3.72 11.71 9.21
C THR A 63 -3.82 13.15 9.70
N TYR A 64 -5.04 13.70 9.79
CA TYR A 64 -5.25 15.00 10.44
C TYR A 64 -4.70 15.04 11.87
N GLN A 65 -5.02 14.04 12.71
CA GLN A 65 -4.53 14.01 14.10
C GLN A 65 -3.01 13.92 14.16
N ARG A 66 -2.40 13.11 13.29
CA ARG A 66 -0.94 12.97 13.20
C ARG A 66 -0.28 14.28 12.76
N LEU A 67 -0.82 14.95 11.75
CA LEU A 67 -0.33 16.25 11.31
C LEU A 67 -0.41 17.28 12.45
N LYS A 68 -1.55 17.36 13.13
CA LYS A 68 -1.76 18.25 14.27
C LYS A 68 -0.76 18.01 15.41
N ALA A 69 -0.51 16.75 15.76
CA ALA A 69 0.44 16.39 16.81
C ALA A 69 1.88 16.78 16.43
N ASN A 70 2.30 16.48 15.19
CA ASN A 70 3.65 16.83 14.73
C ASN A 70 3.85 18.34 14.62
N LEU A 71 2.85 19.10 14.15
CA LEU A 71 2.93 20.57 14.08
C LEU A 71 3.07 21.22 15.46
N ARG A 72 2.43 20.68 16.50
CA ARG A 72 2.61 21.15 17.88
C ARG A 72 4.06 20.96 18.35
N LEU A 73 4.61 19.77 18.18
CA LEU A 73 5.99 19.46 18.54
C LEU A 73 7.00 20.28 17.72
N ALA A 74 6.74 20.48 16.43
CA ALA A 74 7.61 21.29 15.56
C ALA A 74 7.57 22.77 15.93
N GLN A 75 6.42 23.28 16.38
CA GLN A 75 6.30 24.65 16.90
C GLN A 75 7.12 24.86 18.16
N GLU A 76 7.11 23.90 19.09
CA GLU A 76 7.92 23.93 20.32
C GLU A 76 9.43 23.92 20.02
N ASN A 77 9.84 23.32 18.90
CA ASN A 77 11.23 23.18 18.48
C ASN A 77 11.62 24.12 17.32
N SER A 78 10.82 25.14 17.01
CA SER A 78 11.04 26.10 15.90
C SER A 78 11.41 25.44 14.55
N SER A 79 10.81 24.28 14.25
CA SER A 79 11.16 23.42 13.11
C SER A 79 9.96 23.12 12.21
N LEU A 80 9.08 24.11 12.02
CA LEU A 80 7.89 23.97 11.18
C LEU A 80 8.25 23.63 9.72
N PRO A 81 7.44 22.79 9.05
CA PRO A 81 7.69 22.45 7.65
C PRO A 81 7.42 23.65 6.75
N ARG A 82 8.23 23.79 5.68
CA ARG A 82 7.90 24.71 4.58
C ARG A 82 6.78 24.14 3.71
N VAL A 83 6.84 22.84 3.43
CA VAL A 83 5.89 22.14 2.55
C VAL A 83 5.38 20.88 3.24
N VAL A 84 4.08 20.62 3.15
CA VAL A 84 3.46 19.35 3.53
C VAL A 84 2.77 18.75 2.31
N ILE A 85 3.16 17.55 1.93
CA ILE A 85 2.63 16.79 0.79
C ILE A 85 1.76 15.66 1.35
N ILE A 86 0.47 15.65 0.98
CA ILE A 86 -0.52 14.73 1.54
C ILE A 86 -1.12 13.82 0.47
N MET A 87 -1.13 12.51 0.75
CA MET A 87 -1.86 11.51 -0.03
C MET A 87 -2.66 10.59 0.89
N VAL A 88 -3.98 10.77 0.95
CA VAL A 88 -4.89 10.04 1.85
C VAL A 88 -6.28 9.84 1.24
N GLY A 89 -6.99 8.81 1.70
CA GLY A 89 -8.40 8.57 1.35
C GLY A 89 -8.73 7.14 0.89
N SER A 90 -7.77 6.44 0.29
CA SER A 90 -7.87 5.03 -0.13
C SER A 90 -8.24 4.12 1.05
N ALA A 91 -7.64 4.40 2.21
CA ALA A 91 -7.70 3.58 3.41
C ALA A 91 -8.89 3.87 4.34
N ASP A 92 -9.71 4.88 4.04
CA ASP A 92 -10.83 5.26 4.91
C ASP A 92 -11.80 4.10 5.21
N PRO A 93 -12.14 3.20 4.25
CA PRO A 93 -13.07 2.10 4.53
C PRO A 93 -12.53 1.02 5.46
N PHE A 94 -11.21 0.82 5.56
CA PHE A 94 -10.64 -0.19 6.47
C PHE A 94 -10.97 0.09 7.93
N TYR A 95 -11.15 1.37 8.29
CA TYR A 95 -11.58 1.75 9.63
C TYR A 95 -12.96 1.18 10.01
N TYR A 96 -13.89 1.09 9.05
CA TYR A 96 -15.21 0.54 9.34
C TYR A 96 -15.14 -0.98 9.58
N ILE A 97 -14.29 -1.68 8.82
CA ILE A 97 -14.10 -3.13 8.90
C ILE A 97 -13.36 -3.52 10.19
N TYR A 98 -12.26 -2.85 10.54
CA TYR A 98 -11.47 -3.23 11.72
C TYR A 98 -11.90 -2.51 13.00
N GLY A 99 -12.69 -1.45 12.86
CA GLY A 99 -13.19 -0.60 13.95
C GLY A 99 -12.12 0.37 14.46
N GLU A 100 -12.55 1.28 15.34
CA GLU A 100 -11.63 2.01 16.20
C GLU A 100 -10.86 1.02 17.07
N LYS A 101 -9.65 0.63 16.66
CA LYS A 101 -8.61 0.52 17.69
C LYS A 101 -8.47 1.94 18.22
N ARG A 102 -9.16 2.23 19.34
CA ARG A 102 -9.23 3.53 20.00
C ARG A 102 -7.90 4.29 19.84
N PRO A 103 -7.92 5.61 19.61
CA PRO A 103 -6.73 6.46 19.79
C PRO A 103 -6.16 6.45 21.23
N GLY A 104 -6.71 5.66 22.15
CA GLY A 104 -6.22 5.51 23.53
C GLY A 104 -5.39 4.24 23.70
N ASN A 105 -4.15 4.41 24.15
CA ASN A 105 -3.20 3.42 24.68
C ASN A 105 -2.02 3.00 23.79
N ARG A 106 -1.93 3.45 22.53
CA ARG A 106 -0.58 3.74 22.01
C ARG A 106 -0.28 5.14 22.52
N LYS A 107 0.50 5.24 23.61
CA LYS A 107 1.19 6.50 23.98
C LYS A 107 1.55 7.19 22.67
N GLU A 108 1.17 8.46 22.52
CA GLU A 108 1.63 9.29 21.41
C GLU A 108 3.08 8.92 21.14
N GLN A 109 3.32 8.12 20.09
CA GLN A 109 4.65 7.56 19.85
C GLN A 109 5.44 8.70 19.24
N THR A 110 5.87 9.62 20.10
CA THR A 110 7.00 10.48 19.89
C THR A 110 8.18 9.55 19.66
N THR A 111 8.45 9.27 18.40
CA THR A 111 9.51 8.35 18.02
C THR A 111 10.79 9.17 18.04
N LYS A 112 11.62 8.99 19.07
CA LYS A 112 13.01 9.44 19.04
C LYS A 112 13.67 8.82 17.81
N ILE A 113 14.14 9.68 16.91
CA ILE A 113 14.74 9.33 15.63
C ILE A 113 16.13 8.75 15.93
N ASN A 114 16.31 7.44 15.76
CA ASN A 114 17.65 6.85 15.74
C ASN A 114 18.17 6.85 14.31
N ILE A 115 19.15 7.72 14.05
CA ILE A 115 19.89 7.81 12.80
C ILE A 115 21.05 6.82 12.90
N ASN A 116 21.04 5.75 12.12
CA ASN A 116 22.24 4.95 11.95
C ASN A 116 23.20 5.73 11.04
N PRO A 117 24.44 6.03 11.47
CA PRO A 117 25.42 6.69 10.61
C PRO A 117 25.69 5.84 9.37
N ILE A 118 25.82 6.50 8.22
CA ILE A 118 26.23 5.88 6.97
C ILE A 118 27.64 5.31 7.19
N PRO A 119 27.88 4.02 6.91
CA PRO A 119 29.21 3.43 7.06
C PRO A 119 30.24 4.15 6.18
N TRP A 120 31.43 4.43 6.74
CA TRP A 120 32.52 5.17 6.09
C TRP A 120 32.87 4.67 4.67
N TYR A 121 32.74 3.37 4.42
CA TYR A 121 33.03 2.77 3.12
C TYR A 121 32.05 3.18 2.01
N GLN A 122 30.87 3.73 2.34
CA GLN A 122 29.89 4.20 1.36
C GLN A 122 30.21 5.60 0.81
N GLU A 123 31.20 6.30 1.37
CA GLU A 123 31.63 7.63 0.93
C GLU A 123 32.64 7.57 -0.24
N TYR A 124 33.29 6.42 -0.48
CA TYR A 124 34.31 6.29 -1.53
C TYR A 124 33.74 6.35 -2.95
N LYS A 125 34.49 6.98 -3.86
CA LYS A 125 34.17 7.04 -5.30
C LYS A 125 34.00 5.65 -5.94
N VAL A 126 34.75 4.65 -5.47
CA VAL A 126 34.64 3.25 -5.93
C VAL A 126 33.30 2.63 -5.54
N TYR A 127 32.78 2.93 -4.35
CA TYR A 127 31.43 2.50 -3.95
C TYR A 127 30.34 3.17 -4.78
N LYS A 128 30.52 4.44 -5.18
CA LYS A 128 29.61 5.13 -6.11
C LYS A 128 29.63 4.50 -7.52
N ALA A 129 30.81 4.14 -8.02
CA ALA A 129 30.96 3.43 -9.30
C ALA A 129 30.34 2.01 -9.25
N TYR A 130 30.64 1.24 -8.20
CA TYR A 130 30.00 -0.06 -7.93
C TYR A 130 28.48 0.08 -7.83
N ARG A 131 27.97 1.10 -7.13
CA ARG A 131 26.54 1.38 -7.03
C ARG A 131 25.93 1.69 -8.39
N HIS A 132 26.58 2.47 -9.25
CA HIS A 132 26.06 2.75 -10.60
C HIS A 132 26.07 1.52 -11.49
N ILE A 133 27.13 0.70 -11.44
CA ILE A 133 27.19 -0.58 -12.14
C ILE A 133 26.11 -1.52 -11.60
N LYS A 134 25.94 -1.61 -10.29
CA LYS A 134 24.89 -2.41 -9.65
C LYS A 134 23.50 -1.91 -10.02
N LEU A 135 23.25 -0.60 -10.01
CA LEU A 135 21.94 -0.03 -10.38
C LEU A 135 21.66 -0.22 -11.88
N GLU A 136 22.65 -0.13 -12.75
CA GLU A 136 22.45 -0.41 -14.18
C GLU A 136 22.36 -1.91 -14.49
N LEU A 137 23.07 -2.75 -13.74
CA LEU A 137 22.86 -4.20 -13.79
C LEU A 137 21.47 -4.56 -13.25
N GLU A 138 21.03 -3.96 -12.14
CA GLU A 138 19.66 -4.09 -11.63
C GLU A 138 18.67 -3.58 -12.67
N ARG A 139 18.91 -2.44 -13.35
CA ARG A 139 18.05 -1.94 -14.43
C ARG A 139 18.00 -2.87 -15.65
N LEU A 140 19.12 -3.47 -16.04
CA LEU A 140 19.21 -4.43 -17.15
C LEU A 140 18.67 -5.81 -16.78
N LEU A 141 18.78 -6.21 -15.51
CA LEU A 141 18.13 -7.40 -14.92
C LEU A 141 16.63 -7.17 -14.67
N ILE A 142 16.20 -5.90 -14.57
CA ILE A 142 14.80 -5.45 -14.69
C ILE A 142 14.36 -5.46 -16.18
N ASN A 143 14.92 -6.34 -17.02
CA ASN A 143 14.08 -7.14 -17.91
C ASN A 143 13.31 -8.14 -17.04
N TYR A 144 12.44 -7.61 -16.18
CA TYR A 144 11.59 -8.41 -15.31
C TYR A 144 10.58 -9.10 -16.23
N ASN A 145 10.74 -10.42 -16.40
CA ASN A 145 9.74 -11.24 -17.07
C ASN A 145 8.43 -11.03 -16.32
N SER A 146 7.53 -10.21 -16.87
CA SER A 146 6.14 -10.17 -16.42
C SER A 146 5.69 -11.61 -16.31
N PRO A 147 5.17 -12.03 -15.15
CA PRO A 147 5.01 -13.44 -14.90
C PRO A 147 4.08 -14.04 -15.95
N GLU A 148 4.58 -15.07 -16.64
CA GLU A 148 3.92 -15.59 -17.83
C GLU A 148 2.57 -16.17 -17.45
N GLU A 149 1.56 -16.00 -18.30
CA GLU A 149 0.22 -16.57 -18.06
C GLU A 149 0.30 -18.09 -17.83
N LYS A 150 1.27 -18.76 -18.47
CA LYS A 150 1.58 -20.19 -18.29
C LYS A 150 1.87 -20.56 -16.83
N THR A 151 2.63 -19.75 -16.10
CA THR A 151 2.94 -19.98 -14.68
C THR A 151 1.67 -20.00 -13.84
N PHE A 152 0.76 -19.07 -14.08
CA PHE A 152 -0.50 -19.00 -13.33
C PHE A 152 -1.48 -20.08 -13.73
N LEU A 153 -1.45 -20.55 -14.97
CA LEU A 153 -2.17 -21.75 -15.39
C LEU A 153 -1.67 -23.00 -14.65
N GLN A 154 -0.36 -23.13 -14.44
CA GLN A 154 0.21 -24.22 -13.63
C GLN A 154 -0.23 -24.13 -12.15
N LEU A 155 -0.24 -22.94 -11.55
CA LEU A 155 -0.76 -22.75 -10.18
C LEU A 155 -2.26 -23.06 -10.09
N SER A 156 -3.05 -22.66 -11.09
CA SER A 156 -4.47 -23.00 -11.16
C SER A 156 -4.69 -24.51 -11.24
N HIS A 157 -3.90 -25.23 -12.05
CA HIS A 157 -3.95 -26.69 -12.13
C HIS A 157 -3.56 -27.34 -10.80
N LEU A 158 -2.48 -26.86 -10.17
CA LEU A 158 -2.05 -27.31 -8.84
C LEU A 158 -3.15 -27.11 -7.79
N TYR A 159 -3.80 -25.94 -7.76
CA TYR A 159 -4.90 -25.65 -6.84
C TYR A 159 -6.10 -26.58 -7.04
N ASN A 160 -6.49 -26.83 -8.29
CA ASN A 160 -7.60 -27.74 -8.61
C ASN A 160 -7.29 -29.17 -8.17
N LYS A 161 -6.07 -29.64 -8.42
CA LYS A 161 -5.62 -30.96 -7.97
C LYS A 161 -5.65 -31.09 -6.44
N ILE A 162 -5.17 -30.07 -5.72
CA ILE A 162 -5.24 -30.04 -4.25
C ILE A 162 -6.70 -30.14 -3.77
N LYS A 163 -7.64 -29.42 -4.40
CA LYS A 163 -9.07 -29.50 -4.06
C LYS A 163 -9.64 -30.89 -4.28
N GLU A 164 -9.28 -31.55 -5.38
CA GLU A 164 -9.71 -32.91 -5.68
C GLU A 164 -9.17 -33.91 -4.66
N ASP A 165 -7.88 -33.83 -4.36
CA ASP A 165 -7.24 -34.72 -3.38
C ASP A 165 -7.74 -34.46 -1.95
N LEU A 166 -8.08 -33.22 -1.59
CA LEU A 166 -8.72 -32.89 -0.31
C LEU A 166 -10.08 -33.58 -0.19
N LYS A 167 -10.88 -33.59 -1.25
CA LYS A 167 -12.17 -34.30 -1.28
C LYS A 167 -11.98 -35.81 -1.22
N ALA A 168 -10.97 -36.33 -1.90
CA ALA A 168 -10.64 -37.76 -1.91
C ALA A 168 -9.87 -38.23 -0.67
N GLN A 169 -9.48 -37.32 0.23
CA GLN A 169 -8.63 -37.58 1.40
C GLN A 169 -7.25 -38.19 1.04
N LYS A 170 -6.67 -37.80 -0.12
CA LYS A 170 -5.42 -38.35 -0.67
C LYS A 170 -4.31 -37.29 -0.79
N VAL A 171 -4.25 -36.33 0.14
CA VAL A 171 -3.41 -35.15 -0.02
C VAL A 171 -1.94 -35.42 0.31
N ASP A 172 -1.06 -35.25 -0.68
CA ASP A 172 0.40 -35.31 -0.53
C ASP A 172 1.00 -33.89 -0.45
N TRP A 173 1.08 -33.37 0.78
CA TRP A 173 1.56 -32.01 1.05
C TRP A 173 3.03 -31.77 0.66
N PRO A 174 3.99 -32.66 0.97
CA PRO A 174 5.37 -32.53 0.49
C PRO A 174 5.46 -32.34 -1.02
N LYS A 175 4.72 -33.14 -1.80
CA LYS A 175 4.69 -33.02 -3.27
C LYS A 175 4.13 -31.68 -3.74
N TYR A 176 3.09 -31.19 -3.09
CA TYR A 176 2.49 -29.90 -3.43
C TYR A 176 3.39 -28.71 -3.12
N LYS A 177 4.13 -28.75 -2.01
CA LYS A 177 5.13 -27.73 -1.70
C LYS A 177 6.23 -27.70 -2.76
N LYS A 178 6.79 -28.86 -3.12
CA LYS A 178 7.82 -28.96 -4.17
C LYS A 178 7.32 -28.42 -5.51
N SER A 179 6.11 -28.80 -5.91
CA SER A 179 5.50 -28.31 -7.16
C SER A 179 5.32 -26.79 -7.15
N ALA A 180 4.84 -26.22 -6.04
CA ALA A 180 4.68 -24.78 -5.91
C ALA A 180 6.03 -24.03 -5.93
N GLN A 181 7.06 -24.59 -5.29
CA GLN A 181 8.43 -24.06 -5.32
C GLN A 181 9.00 -24.04 -6.74
N GLU A 182 8.78 -25.10 -7.52
CA GLU A 182 9.22 -25.19 -8.92
C GLU A 182 8.50 -24.15 -9.79
N ILE A 183 7.18 -24.03 -9.66
CA ILE A 183 6.38 -23.06 -10.43
C ILE A 183 6.76 -21.61 -10.09
N LEU A 184 7.01 -21.31 -8.81
CA LEU A 184 7.29 -19.95 -8.33
C LEU A 184 8.77 -19.62 -8.20
N PHE A 185 9.67 -20.51 -8.66
CA PHE A 185 11.11 -20.33 -8.51
C PHE A 185 11.60 -18.98 -9.06
N SER A 186 11.08 -18.58 -10.22
CA SER A 186 11.41 -17.31 -10.89
C SER A 186 10.56 -16.12 -10.42
N TYR A 187 9.64 -16.31 -9.48
CA TYR A 187 8.63 -15.31 -9.07
C TYR A 187 8.53 -15.16 -7.55
N LYS A 188 9.65 -15.31 -6.84
CA LYS A 188 9.71 -15.20 -5.37
C LYS A 188 9.14 -13.89 -4.83
N ASP A 189 9.30 -12.79 -5.58
CA ASP A 189 8.78 -11.47 -5.19
C ASP A 189 7.23 -11.40 -5.18
N LEU A 190 6.53 -12.39 -5.74
CA LEU A 190 5.08 -12.48 -5.66
C LEU A 190 4.58 -13.14 -4.37
N LEU A 191 5.46 -13.73 -3.57
CA LEU A 191 5.13 -14.36 -2.30
C LEU A 191 5.02 -13.31 -1.19
N ASP A 192 4.24 -13.62 -0.15
CA ASP A 192 4.17 -12.84 1.09
C ASP A 192 4.95 -13.57 2.20
N GLY A 193 6.27 -13.69 2.01
CA GLY A 193 7.19 -14.46 2.88
C GLY A 193 8.00 -15.52 2.13
N ASP A 194 8.86 -16.25 2.84
CA ASP A 194 9.58 -17.38 2.25
C ASP A 194 8.65 -18.60 2.17
N ILE A 195 8.62 -19.28 1.02
CA ILE A 195 7.90 -20.54 0.82
C ILE A 195 8.31 -21.62 1.84
N ASN A 196 9.51 -21.50 2.40
CA ASN A 196 10.03 -22.38 3.44
C ASN A 196 9.50 -22.05 4.84
N GLU A 197 9.10 -20.80 5.10
CA GLU A 197 8.54 -20.33 6.39
C GLU A 197 7.08 -20.75 6.58
N PHE A 198 6.38 -21.14 5.52
CA PHE A 198 5.05 -21.74 5.65
C PHE A 198 5.19 -23.19 6.12
N GLU A 199 5.15 -23.38 7.43
CA GLU A 199 5.13 -24.71 8.03
C GLU A 199 3.88 -25.50 7.60
N PHE A 200 4.05 -26.81 7.40
CA PHE A 200 2.95 -27.73 7.05
C PHE A 200 1.87 -27.85 8.12
N ALA A 201 2.11 -27.35 9.33
CA ALA A 201 1.12 -27.32 10.40
C ALA A 201 -0.14 -26.53 10.01
N ASP A 202 -0.03 -25.54 9.11
CA ASP A 202 -1.16 -24.78 8.58
C ASP A 202 -1.28 -24.88 7.05
N LYS A 203 -1.82 -26.03 6.62
CA LYS A 203 -2.09 -26.37 5.22
C LYS A 203 -2.91 -25.32 4.46
N MET A 204 -3.85 -24.66 5.14
CA MET A 204 -4.69 -23.64 4.51
C MET A 204 -3.94 -22.33 4.32
N ARG A 205 -3.04 -21.99 5.25
CA ARG A 205 -2.10 -20.87 5.09
C ARG A 205 -1.15 -21.10 3.91
N PHE A 206 -0.65 -22.32 3.71
CA PHE A 206 0.14 -22.66 2.53
C PHE A 206 -0.66 -22.41 1.24
N ILE A 207 -1.88 -22.97 1.11
CA ILE A 207 -2.72 -22.73 -0.08
C ILE A 207 -2.93 -21.24 -0.28
N TYR A 208 -3.28 -20.50 0.77
CA TYR A 208 -3.58 -19.08 0.66
C TYR A 208 -2.36 -18.26 0.19
N ASN A 209 -1.25 -18.32 0.94
CA ASN A 209 -0.10 -17.45 0.70
C ASN A 209 0.75 -17.85 -0.51
N VAL A 210 0.83 -19.15 -0.81
CA VAL A 210 1.71 -19.66 -1.86
C VAL A 210 0.96 -19.87 -3.18
N ILE A 211 -0.32 -20.23 -3.14
CA ILE A 211 -1.07 -20.57 -4.36
C ILE A 211 -2.06 -19.48 -4.73
N ILE A 212 -2.87 -19.00 -3.78
CA ILE A 212 -3.95 -18.05 -4.06
C ILE A 212 -3.41 -16.63 -4.24
N ILE A 213 -2.61 -16.11 -3.30
CA ILE A 213 -2.10 -14.73 -3.32
C ILE A 213 -1.32 -14.40 -4.62
N PRO A 214 -0.38 -15.22 -5.10
CA PRO A 214 0.33 -14.91 -6.34
C PRO A 214 -0.59 -14.82 -7.56
N GLN A 215 -1.58 -15.72 -7.67
CA GLN A 215 -2.57 -15.68 -8.74
C GLN A 215 -3.47 -14.45 -8.63
N VAL A 216 -3.89 -14.10 -7.42
CA VAL A 216 -4.69 -12.92 -7.14
C VAL A 216 -3.94 -11.64 -7.56
N ARG A 217 -2.67 -11.49 -7.18
CA ARG A 217 -1.80 -10.37 -7.58
C ARG A 217 -1.63 -10.30 -9.09
N TYR A 218 -1.45 -11.44 -9.75
CA TYR A 218 -1.41 -11.50 -11.21
C TYR A 218 -2.71 -11.05 -11.86
N TYR A 219 -3.85 -11.56 -11.40
CA TYR A 219 -5.14 -11.17 -11.96
C TYR A 219 -5.42 -9.68 -11.74
N SER A 220 -5.16 -9.14 -10.55
CA SER A 220 -5.41 -7.72 -10.24
C SER A 220 -4.49 -6.76 -11.01
N THR A 221 -3.22 -7.11 -11.19
CA THR A 221 -2.28 -6.34 -12.04
C THR A 221 -2.67 -6.36 -13.51
N ASN A 222 -3.33 -7.42 -13.98
CA ASN A 222 -3.83 -7.56 -15.35
C ASN A 222 -5.31 -7.13 -15.51
N LEU A 223 -5.88 -6.44 -14.51
CA LEU A 223 -7.28 -5.97 -14.51
C LEU A 223 -8.32 -7.11 -14.64
N LYS A 224 -7.93 -8.36 -14.38
CA LYS A 224 -8.79 -9.56 -14.39
C LYS A 224 -9.48 -9.74 -13.01
N TYR A 225 -10.13 -8.68 -12.49
CA TYR A 225 -10.67 -8.63 -11.12
C TYR A 225 -11.73 -9.70 -10.81
N ASP A 226 -12.53 -10.12 -11.79
CA ASP A 226 -13.51 -11.21 -11.58
C ASP A 226 -12.84 -12.56 -11.34
N LYS A 227 -11.73 -12.82 -12.03
CA LYS A 227 -10.95 -14.05 -11.82
C LYS A 227 -10.33 -14.05 -10.43
N ALA A 228 -9.80 -12.91 -9.97
CA ALA A 228 -9.29 -12.75 -8.61
C ALA A 228 -10.39 -12.97 -7.56
N THR A 229 -11.55 -12.32 -7.76
CA THR A 229 -12.71 -12.43 -6.86
C THR A 229 -13.23 -13.87 -6.78
N LYS A 230 -13.42 -14.52 -7.94
CA LYS A 230 -13.87 -15.91 -8.02
C LYS A 230 -12.89 -16.85 -7.30
N LEU A 231 -11.59 -16.68 -7.51
CA LEU A 231 -10.57 -17.50 -6.85
C LEU A 231 -10.61 -17.37 -5.33
N LEU A 232 -10.78 -16.15 -4.81
CA LEU A 232 -10.92 -15.91 -3.38
C LEU A 232 -12.22 -16.48 -2.82
N LEU A 233 -13.35 -16.31 -3.51
CA LEU A 233 -14.62 -16.91 -3.12
C LEU A 233 -14.51 -18.43 -3.07
N ASP A 234 -13.91 -19.05 -4.09
CA ASP A 234 -13.66 -20.50 -4.13
C ASP A 234 -12.82 -20.96 -2.93
N PHE A 235 -11.78 -20.20 -2.55
CA PHE A 235 -10.98 -20.50 -1.36
C PHE A 235 -11.76 -20.35 -0.05
N ILE A 236 -12.60 -19.32 0.07
CA ILE A 236 -13.49 -19.13 1.24
C ILE A 236 -14.43 -20.34 1.41
N HIS A 237 -14.93 -20.91 0.32
CA HIS A 237 -15.74 -22.14 0.35
C HIS A 237 -14.93 -23.38 0.72
N LEU A 238 -13.68 -23.46 0.28
CA LEU A 238 -12.78 -24.58 0.60
C LEU A 238 -12.38 -24.59 2.08
N ALA A 239 -12.08 -23.41 2.63
CA ALA A 239 -11.49 -23.25 3.96
C ALA A 239 -12.22 -22.17 4.80
N PRO A 240 -13.54 -22.34 5.08
CA PRO A 240 -14.32 -21.30 5.75
C PRO A 240 -13.84 -21.03 7.18
N GLU A 241 -13.29 -22.03 7.88
CA GLU A 241 -12.73 -21.83 9.21
C GLU A 241 -11.45 -21.00 9.19
N TYR A 242 -10.60 -21.18 8.17
CA TYR A 242 -9.41 -20.36 8.00
C TYR A 242 -9.81 -18.90 7.73
N PHE A 243 -10.91 -18.67 7.03
CA PHE A 243 -11.34 -17.32 6.67
C PHE A 243 -12.13 -16.60 7.78
N TRP A 244 -13.04 -17.30 8.47
CA TRP A 244 -14.02 -16.67 9.37
C TRP A 244 -13.71 -16.81 10.85
N ASN A 245 -12.80 -17.69 11.25
CA ASN A 245 -12.50 -17.90 12.66
C ASN A 245 -11.64 -16.76 13.21
N ASP A 246 -12.15 -15.98 14.17
CA ASP A 246 -11.43 -14.83 14.76
C ASP A 246 -10.05 -15.18 15.36
N LYS A 247 -9.80 -16.46 15.70
CA LYS A 247 -8.52 -16.94 16.25
C LYS A 247 -7.52 -17.44 15.21
N ARG A 248 -7.99 -17.84 14.02
CA ARG A 248 -7.17 -18.47 12.96
C ARG A 248 -7.15 -17.67 11.66
N SER A 249 -8.07 -16.72 11.50
CA SER A 249 -8.13 -15.87 10.33
C SER A 249 -6.95 -14.91 10.31
N HIS A 250 -6.29 -14.88 9.15
CA HIS A 250 -5.26 -13.89 8.89
C HIS A 250 -5.94 -12.62 8.36
N PRO A 251 -5.82 -11.46 9.06
CA PRO A 251 -6.50 -10.22 8.66
C PRO A 251 -6.20 -9.80 7.22
N SER A 252 -4.96 -10.02 6.75
CA SER A 252 -4.55 -9.70 5.37
C SER A 252 -5.37 -10.42 4.30
N THR A 253 -6.01 -11.54 4.64
CA THR A 253 -6.85 -12.32 3.72
C THR A 253 -8.13 -11.58 3.35
N LEU A 254 -8.75 -10.95 4.33
CA LEU A 254 -9.93 -10.11 4.12
C LEU A 254 -9.57 -8.77 3.54
N ASP A 255 -8.41 -8.21 3.90
CA ASP A 255 -7.91 -6.99 3.27
C ASP A 255 -7.77 -7.18 1.78
N THR A 256 -7.14 -8.28 1.37
CA THR A 256 -6.97 -8.63 -0.04
C THR A 256 -8.34 -8.76 -0.73
N PHE A 257 -9.28 -9.49 -0.11
CA PHE A 257 -10.63 -9.65 -0.66
C PHE A 257 -11.38 -8.33 -0.82
N PHE A 258 -11.42 -7.50 0.22
CA PHE A 258 -12.14 -6.22 0.18
C PHE A 258 -11.47 -5.21 -0.75
N GLN A 259 -10.14 -5.24 -0.87
CA GLN A 259 -9.43 -4.42 -1.85
C GLN A 259 -9.89 -4.79 -3.26
N ILE A 260 -9.75 -6.06 -3.64
CA ILE A 260 -10.08 -6.54 -4.99
C ILE A 260 -11.55 -6.35 -5.33
N THR A 261 -12.45 -6.63 -4.38
CA THR A 261 -13.89 -6.51 -4.65
C THR A 261 -14.35 -5.07 -4.73
N LYS A 262 -13.69 -4.14 -4.03
CA LYS A 262 -13.99 -2.71 -4.10
C LYS A 262 -13.50 -2.05 -5.39
N PHE A 263 -12.48 -2.57 -6.06
CA PHE A 263 -11.94 -1.91 -7.25
C PHE A 263 -12.75 -2.13 -8.52
N GLN A 264 -13.28 -3.32 -8.82
CA GLN A 264 -13.88 -3.56 -10.15
C GLN A 264 -14.56 -4.94 -10.31
N SER A 265 -15.05 -5.57 -9.24
CA SER A 265 -15.73 -6.86 -9.35
C SER A 265 -17.11 -6.72 -10.03
N HIS A 266 -17.43 -7.54 -11.05
CA HIS A 266 -18.78 -7.68 -11.60
C HIS A 266 -19.78 -8.32 -10.60
N TYR A 267 -19.31 -8.85 -9.47
CA TYR A 267 -20.19 -9.32 -8.40
C TYR A 267 -20.81 -8.13 -7.67
N THR A 268 -22.14 -8.12 -7.62
CA THR A 268 -22.87 -7.24 -6.71
C THR A 268 -22.60 -7.62 -5.25
N ASN A 269 -22.72 -6.67 -4.33
CA ASN A 269 -22.64 -6.95 -2.89
C ASN A 269 -23.57 -8.10 -2.48
N ASN A 270 -24.75 -8.18 -3.10
CA ASN A 270 -25.73 -9.21 -2.83
C ASN A 270 -25.27 -10.60 -3.32
N ALA A 271 -24.53 -10.67 -4.42
CA ALA A 271 -23.90 -11.91 -4.88
C ALA A 271 -22.79 -12.36 -3.91
N ILE A 272 -21.91 -11.45 -3.49
CA ILE A 272 -20.85 -11.76 -2.49
C ILE A 272 -21.48 -12.24 -1.18
N ARG A 273 -22.54 -11.57 -0.72
CA ARG A 273 -23.31 -11.94 0.48
C ARG A 273 -23.81 -13.37 0.42
N LYS A 274 -24.37 -13.80 -0.71
CA LYS A 274 -24.82 -15.18 -0.93
C LYS A 274 -23.67 -16.17 -0.79
N HIS A 275 -22.48 -15.86 -1.34
CA HIS A 275 -21.30 -16.72 -1.17
C HIS A 275 -20.85 -16.80 0.29
N PHE A 276 -20.83 -15.68 1.03
CA PHE A 276 -20.45 -15.68 2.44
C PHE A 276 -21.41 -16.54 3.28
N LEU A 277 -22.71 -16.37 3.09
CA LEU A 277 -23.73 -17.19 3.78
C LEU A 277 -23.62 -18.68 3.42
N ALA A 278 -23.35 -18.99 2.15
CA ALA A 278 -23.17 -20.36 1.67
C ALA A 278 -21.90 -21.01 2.27
N SER A 279 -20.79 -20.26 2.39
CA SER A 279 -19.52 -20.78 2.95
C SER A 279 -19.63 -21.26 4.40
N THR A 280 -20.62 -20.77 5.14
CA THR A 280 -20.86 -21.12 6.55
C THR A 280 -22.01 -22.10 6.75
N GLN A 281 -22.58 -22.68 5.69
CA GLN A 281 -23.73 -23.60 5.81
C GLN A 281 -23.40 -24.86 6.62
N LYS A 282 -22.23 -25.45 6.40
CA LYS A 282 -21.77 -26.67 7.11
C LYS A 282 -21.39 -26.41 8.56
N ASN A 283 -20.90 -25.20 8.87
CA ASN A 283 -20.54 -24.80 10.22
C ASN A 283 -21.13 -23.41 10.53
N LYS A 284 -22.40 -23.38 10.96
CA LYS A 284 -23.12 -22.15 11.25
C LYS A 284 -22.51 -21.36 12.41
N SER A 285 -21.73 -21.98 13.28
CA SER A 285 -21.06 -21.30 14.41
C SER A 285 -20.12 -20.20 13.92
N LEU A 286 -19.53 -20.33 12.72
CA LEU A 286 -18.68 -19.31 12.10
C LEU A 286 -19.41 -17.98 11.89
N ARG A 287 -20.74 -17.99 11.77
CA ARG A 287 -21.55 -16.76 11.64
C ARG A 287 -21.54 -15.89 12.90
N THR A 288 -21.16 -16.48 14.04
CA THR A 288 -21.06 -15.74 15.30
C THR A 288 -19.79 -14.89 15.36
N SER A 289 -18.79 -15.18 14.52
CA SER A 289 -17.51 -14.47 14.52
C SER A 289 -17.69 -12.99 14.23
N LYS A 290 -16.87 -12.18 14.88
CA LYS A 290 -16.91 -10.72 14.72
C LYS A 290 -16.62 -10.35 13.27
N LEU A 291 -15.67 -11.04 12.67
CA LEU A 291 -15.21 -10.81 11.31
C LEU A 291 -16.30 -11.10 10.27
N PHE A 292 -17.02 -12.22 10.40
CA PHE A 292 -18.12 -12.56 9.51
C PHE A 292 -19.25 -11.54 9.58
N LYS A 293 -19.68 -11.20 10.80
CA LYS A 293 -20.76 -10.21 11.03
C LYS A 293 -20.41 -8.84 10.45
N LYS A 294 -19.20 -8.35 10.72
CA LYS A 294 -18.74 -7.07 10.16
C LYS A 294 -18.65 -7.08 8.64
N SER A 295 -18.21 -8.20 8.06
CA SER A 295 -18.11 -8.35 6.61
C SER A 295 -19.50 -8.33 5.95
N LEU A 296 -20.50 -8.99 6.55
CA LEU A 296 -21.88 -8.90 6.08
C LEU A 296 -22.46 -7.49 6.24
N ASN A 297 -22.29 -6.87 7.40
CA ASN A 297 -22.77 -5.51 7.63
C ASN A 297 -22.16 -4.50 6.64
N PHE A 298 -20.88 -4.67 6.29
CA PHE A 298 -20.23 -3.84 5.28
C PHE A 298 -20.91 -3.98 3.90
N LEU A 299 -21.25 -5.20 3.50
CA LEU A 299 -21.95 -5.45 2.24
C LEU A 299 -23.38 -4.89 2.24
N ASP A 300 -24.08 -5.03 3.38
CA ASP A 300 -25.50 -4.64 3.54
C ASP A 300 -25.67 -3.11 3.68
N MET A 301 -24.73 -2.41 4.34
CA MET A 301 -24.80 -0.97 4.62
C MET A 301 -23.89 -0.12 3.71
N ASN A 302 -23.36 -0.67 2.62
CA ASN A 302 -22.28 -0.04 1.85
C ASN A 302 -22.55 1.43 1.48
N LYS A 303 -23.78 1.79 1.06
CA LYS A 303 -24.13 3.18 0.71
C LYS A 303 -24.08 4.14 1.90
N GLU A 304 -24.59 3.72 3.06
CA GLU A 304 -24.58 4.53 4.28
C GLU A 304 -23.15 4.69 4.82
N ILE A 305 -22.37 3.61 4.75
CA ILE A 305 -20.95 3.58 5.11
C ILE A 305 -20.15 4.52 4.21
N GLU A 306 -20.35 4.45 2.89
CA GLU A 306 -19.71 5.33 1.91
C GLU A 306 -20.03 6.80 2.18
N SER A 307 -21.30 7.12 2.48
CA SER A 307 -21.73 8.48 2.84
C SER A 307 -21.06 8.99 4.12
N THR A 308 -21.00 8.14 5.15
CA THR A 308 -20.34 8.45 6.42
C THR A 308 -18.84 8.68 6.23
N ILE A 309 -18.17 7.82 5.45
CA ILE A 309 -16.76 7.93 5.11
C ILE A 309 -16.50 9.23 4.34
N LEU A 310 -17.33 9.55 3.35
CA LEU A 310 -17.19 10.77 2.57
C LEU A 310 -17.32 12.01 3.45
N THR A 311 -18.27 12.02 4.38
CA THR A 311 -18.47 13.12 5.34
C THR A 311 -17.24 13.29 6.22
N LYS A 312 -16.78 12.23 6.88
CA LYS A 312 -15.57 12.25 7.73
C LYS A 312 -14.32 12.68 6.95
N ARG A 313 -14.17 12.22 5.71
CA ARG A 313 -13.07 12.62 4.82
C ARG A 313 -13.10 14.12 4.55
N LYS A 314 -14.24 14.66 4.14
CA LYS A 314 -14.40 16.10 3.85
C LYS A 314 -14.12 16.95 5.10
N GLU A 315 -14.64 16.56 6.26
CA GLU A 315 -14.36 17.25 7.52
C GLU A 315 -12.87 17.23 7.90
N ALA A 316 -12.21 16.08 7.74
CA ALA A 316 -10.79 15.96 8.01
C ALA A 316 -9.95 16.84 7.08
N TRP A 317 -10.27 16.87 5.78
CA TRP A 317 -9.61 17.77 4.83
C TRP A 317 -9.81 19.24 5.18
N LYS A 318 -11.02 19.66 5.56
CA LYS A 318 -11.28 21.03 6.05
C LYS A 318 -10.35 21.38 7.20
N LYS A 319 -10.18 20.47 8.17
CA LYS A 319 -9.27 20.67 9.32
C LYS A 319 -7.80 20.69 8.93
N ILE A 320 -7.38 19.87 7.97
CA ILE A 320 -6.00 19.86 7.42
C ILE A 320 -5.68 21.22 6.76
N ILE A 321 -6.61 21.76 5.97
CA ILE A 321 -6.45 23.06 5.30
C ILE A 321 -6.37 24.19 6.35
N GLN A 322 -7.19 24.13 7.39
CA GLN A 322 -7.09 25.09 8.50
C GLN A 322 -5.73 25.02 9.21
N LEU A 323 -5.12 23.82 9.32
CA LEU A 323 -3.77 23.69 9.86
C LEU A 323 -2.71 24.33 8.95
N SER A 324 -2.83 24.21 7.62
CA SER A 324 -1.88 24.84 6.70
C SER A 324 -1.91 26.35 6.79
N GLN A 325 -3.10 26.93 6.89
CA GLN A 325 -3.29 28.37 7.10
C GLN A 325 -2.74 28.82 8.46
N LYS A 326 -3.05 28.07 9.53
CA LYS A 326 -2.61 28.40 10.89
C LYS A 326 -1.08 28.35 11.05
N TYR A 327 -0.45 27.31 10.51
CA TYR A 327 0.99 27.06 10.65
C TYR A 327 1.83 27.58 9.47
N LYS A 328 1.18 28.24 8.50
CA LYS A 328 1.80 28.92 7.35
C LYS A 328 2.75 28.02 6.53
N PHE A 329 2.37 26.76 6.32
CA PHE A 329 3.08 25.87 5.41
C PHE A 329 2.32 25.74 4.09
N GLU A 330 3.06 25.48 3.01
CA GLU A 330 2.46 25.16 1.72
C GLU A 330 1.88 23.74 1.74
N LEU A 331 0.58 23.62 1.46
CA LEU A 331 -0.10 22.34 1.40
C LEU A 331 -0.23 21.87 -0.04
N ILE A 332 0.43 20.75 -0.36
CA ILE A 332 0.30 20.07 -1.65
C ILE A 332 -0.54 18.80 -1.46
N ILE A 333 -1.60 18.69 -2.24
CA ILE A 333 -2.41 17.48 -2.33
C ILE A 333 -1.91 16.65 -3.51
N GLN A 334 -1.83 15.34 -3.36
CA GLN A 334 -1.67 14.42 -4.49
C GLN A 334 -2.69 13.30 -4.44
N ASN A 335 -3.11 12.82 -5.61
CA ASN A 335 -3.97 11.64 -5.72
C ASN A 335 -3.14 10.36 -5.89
N TYR A 336 -3.82 9.21 -6.00
CA TYR A 336 -3.14 7.92 -6.09
C TYR A 336 -2.73 7.58 -7.52
N PRO A 337 -1.55 6.98 -7.73
CA PRO A 337 -1.16 6.34 -8.99
C PRO A 337 -2.19 5.32 -9.52
N SER A 338 -2.78 4.54 -8.62
CA SER A 338 -3.78 3.51 -8.95
C SER A 338 -5.17 4.10 -9.21
N ASP A 339 -6.05 3.29 -9.81
CA ASP A 339 -7.42 3.67 -10.17
C ASP A 339 -8.37 3.65 -8.96
N PHE A 340 -8.12 4.54 -8.01
CA PHE A 340 -9.05 4.84 -6.93
C PHE A 340 -10.02 5.94 -7.36
N SER A 341 -10.78 5.74 -8.44
CA SER A 341 -11.58 6.77 -9.13
C SER A 341 -12.32 7.74 -8.18
N LEU A 342 -13.13 7.23 -7.25
CA LEU A 342 -13.87 8.05 -6.28
C LEU A 342 -12.96 8.88 -5.37
N VAL A 343 -11.86 8.28 -4.88
CA VAL A 343 -10.91 8.97 -3.99
C VAL A 343 -10.14 10.02 -4.77
N ASN A 344 -9.62 9.65 -5.95
CA ASN A 344 -8.87 10.53 -6.84
C ASN A 344 -9.71 11.76 -7.23
N GLN A 345 -10.97 11.55 -7.62
CA GLN A 345 -11.92 12.62 -7.92
C GLN A 345 -12.23 13.49 -6.69
N THR A 346 -12.39 12.87 -5.52
CA THR A 346 -12.65 13.60 -4.28
C THR A 346 -11.50 14.53 -3.93
N VAL A 347 -10.25 14.04 -3.94
CA VAL A 347 -9.09 14.87 -3.58
C VAL A 347 -8.80 15.95 -4.62
N GLU A 348 -9.04 15.68 -5.91
CA GLU A 348 -8.95 16.67 -6.97
C GLU A 348 -9.98 17.79 -6.78
N THR A 349 -11.23 17.44 -6.44
CA THR A 349 -12.30 18.41 -6.17
C THR A 349 -11.97 19.28 -4.96
N ILE A 350 -11.42 18.68 -3.89
CA ILE A 350 -10.98 19.42 -2.69
C ILE A 350 -9.85 20.40 -3.04
N ALA A 351 -8.86 19.96 -3.82
CA ALA A 351 -7.76 20.80 -4.24
C ALA A 351 -8.24 21.99 -5.07
N LYS A 352 -9.11 21.74 -6.06
CA LYS A 352 -9.73 22.79 -6.90
C LYS A 352 -10.55 23.79 -6.08
N ASN A 353 -11.49 23.30 -5.26
CA ASN A 353 -12.38 24.16 -4.48
C ASN A 353 -11.66 24.99 -3.41
N SER A 354 -10.48 24.53 -2.97
CA SER A 354 -9.68 25.21 -1.94
C SER A 354 -8.48 25.96 -2.53
N ASN A 355 -8.36 26.02 -3.86
CA ASN A 355 -7.23 26.60 -4.59
C ASN A 355 -5.85 26.11 -4.08
N LEU A 356 -5.73 24.80 -3.86
CA LEU A 356 -4.50 24.16 -3.37
C LEU A 356 -3.68 23.62 -4.53
N LYS A 357 -2.36 23.59 -4.33
CA LYS A 357 -1.42 22.91 -5.22
C LYS A 357 -1.75 21.42 -5.31
N PHE A 358 -1.81 20.88 -6.53
CA PHE A 358 -2.25 19.51 -6.79
C PHE A 358 -1.31 18.77 -7.74
N ILE A 359 -0.91 17.56 -7.36
CA ILE A 359 -0.14 16.64 -8.21
C ILE A 359 -1.03 15.46 -8.60
N ASP A 360 -1.38 15.39 -9.88
CA ASP A 360 -2.18 14.31 -10.46
C ASP A 360 -1.31 13.09 -10.80
N GLN A 361 -0.94 12.33 -9.77
CA GLN A 361 -0.20 11.08 -9.93
C GLN A 361 -0.98 10.08 -10.77
N HIS A 362 -2.31 10.01 -10.66
CA HIS A 362 -3.12 9.08 -11.44
C HIS A 362 -2.90 9.30 -12.94
N LYS A 363 -3.11 10.53 -13.43
CA LYS A 363 -2.93 10.87 -14.85
C LYS A 363 -1.51 10.66 -15.33
N ILE A 364 -0.52 10.97 -14.50
CA ILE A 364 0.89 10.73 -14.84
C ILE A 364 1.17 9.22 -14.95
N PHE A 365 0.69 8.43 -14.00
CA PHE A 365 0.90 6.99 -13.98
C PHE A 365 0.16 6.26 -15.10
N GLN A 366 -1.00 6.73 -15.57
CA GLN A 366 -1.63 6.16 -16.77
C GLN A 366 -0.69 6.22 -17.99
N LYS A 367 0.04 7.34 -18.16
CA LYS A 367 1.05 7.46 -19.22
C LYS A 367 2.26 6.56 -18.98
N LEU A 368 2.71 6.46 -17.74
CA LEU A 368 3.85 5.59 -17.38
C LEU A 368 3.52 4.11 -17.55
N ILE A 369 2.29 3.68 -17.22
CA ILE A 369 1.79 2.32 -17.41
C ILE A 369 1.78 1.97 -18.90
N ALA A 370 1.32 2.88 -19.77
CA ALA A 370 1.37 2.67 -21.21
C ALA A 370 2.81 2.48 -21.75
N LYS A 371 3.80 3.11 -21.09
CA LYS A 371 5.21 3.04 -21.49
C LYS A 371 5.96 1.84 -20.90
N HIS A 372 5.70 1.49 -19.65
CA HIS A 372 6.50 0.54 -18.87
C HIS A 372 5.77 -0.74 -18.47
N SER A 373 4.46 -0.85 -18.77
CA SER A 373 3.51 -1.81 -18.19
C SER A 373 3.15 -1.53 -16.72
N LYS A 374 1.99 -2.03 -16.27
CA LYS A 374 1.54 -1.91 -14.87
C LYS A 374 2.42 -2.74 -13.94
N GLN A 375 2.87 -3.91 -14.39
CA GLN A 375 3.66 -4.87 -13.60
C GLN A 375 5.07 -4.36 -13.28
N ALA A 376 5.66 -3.53 -14.15
CA ALA A 376 6.95 -2.89 -13.86
C ALA A 376 6.85 -1.84 -12.75
N LEU A 377 5.69 -1.18 -12.64
CA LEU A 377 5.48 -0.06 -11.72
C LEU A 377 4.84 -0.49 -10.41
N PHE A 378 4.02 -1.54 -10.42
CA PHE A 378 3.24 -2.01 -9.28
C PHE A 378 3.54 -3.47 -8.95
N ALA A 379 3.55 -3.78 -7.65
CA ALA A 379 3.66 -5.14 -7.14
C ALA A 379 2.33 -5.89 -7.26
N ASP A 380 1.23 -5.17 -7.10
CA ASP A 380 -0.15 -5.62 -7.25
C ASP A 380 -1.01 -4.50 -7.88
N ASP A 381 -2.30 -4.39 -7.58
CA ASP A 381 -3.18 -3.35 -8.13
C ASP A 381 -3.00 -1.97 -7.49
N ASN A 382 -2.47 -1.89 -6.27
CA ASN A 382 -2.44 -0.67 -5.48
C ASN A 382 -1.15 -0.45 -4.66
N HIS A 383 -0.10 -1.21 -4.90
CA HIS A 383 1.20 -0.97 -4.29
C HIS A 383 2.30 -0.80 -5.33
N LEU A 384 3.07 0.27 -5.20
CA LEU A 384 4.22 0.52 -6.08
C LEU A 384 5.39 -0.42 -5.78
N ARG A 385 6.13 -0.77 -6.83
CA ARG A 385 7.50 -1.27 -6.73
C ARG A 385 8.46 -0.10 -6.49
N THR A 386 9.71 -0.41 -6.19
CA THR A 386 10.79 0.59 -6.05
C THR A 386 10.85 1.54 -7.24
N PHE A 387 10.79 1.02 -8.47
CA PHE A 387 10.81 1.84 -9.68
C PHE A 387 9.58 2.77 -9.78
N GLY A 388 8.40 2.30 -9.39
CA GLY A 388 7.21 3.13 -9.29
C GLY A 388 7.36 4.26 -8.26
N HIS A 389 7.92 3.96 -7.08
CA HIS A 389 8.23 4.96 -6.06
C HIS A 389 9.24 6.01 -6.53
N GLU A 390 10.27 5.59 -7.28
CA GLU A 390 11.26 6.48 -7.87
C GLU A 390 10.64 7.46 -8.88
N LEU A 391 9.78 6.98 -9.78
CA LEU A 391 9.08 7.83 -10.74
C LEU A 391 8.12 8.80 -10.06
N MET A 392 7.38 8.33 -9.05
CA MET A 392 6.51 9.20 -8.23
C MET A 392 7.31 10.32 -7.56
N ALA A 393 8.46 9.98 -6.97
CA ALA A 393 9.35 10.95 -6.34
C ALA A 393 9.91 11.97 -7.34
N ARG A 394 10.29 11.51 -8.55
CA ARG A 394 10.76 12.38 -9.62
C ARG A 394 9.70 13.40 -10.03
N ASN A 395 8.44 12.96 -10.18
CA ASN A 395 7.33 13.85 -10.52
C ASN A 395 7.12 14.93 -9.45
N ILE A 396 7.15 14.52 -8.17
CA ILE A 396 7.04 15.46 -7.05
C ILE A 396 8.20 16.45 -7.06
N PHE A 397 9.43 15.96 -7.25
CA PHE A 397 10.61 16.82 -7.30
C PHE A 397 10.53 17.87 -8.42
N MET A 398 10.15 17.46 -9.63
CA MET A 398 9.95 18.38 -10.76
C MET A 398 8.88 19.42 -10.44
N TYR A 399 7.73 18.99 -9.90
CA TYR A 399 6.66 19.91 -9.50
C TYR A 399 7.12 20.94 -8.48
N LEU A 400 7.86 20.51 -7.45
CA LEU A 400 8.39 21.40 -6.41
C LEU A 400 9.36 22.42 -6.99
N LYS A 401 10.21 22.02 -7.94
CA LYS A 401 11.15 22.90 -8.63
C LYS A 401 10.42 23.92 -9.53
N GLU A 402 9.49 23.46 -10.37
CA GLU A 402 8.70 24.31 -11.28
C GLU A 402 7.81 25.30 -10.51
N SER A 403 7.29 24.88 -9.36
CA SER A 403 6.48 25.74 -8.47
C SER A 403 7.31 26.67 -7.58
N GLN A 404 8.64 26.70 -7.75
CA GLN A 404 9.57 27.51 -6.94
C GLN A 404 9.43 27.26 -5.43
N LEU A 405 9.06 26.04 -5.04
CA LEU A 405 8.93 25.66 -3.63
C LEU A 405 10.24 25.15 -3.04
N LEU A 406 11.25 24.95 -3.89
CA LEU A 406 12.63 24.67 -3.52
C LEU A 406 13.47 25.89 -3.90
N GLU A 407 13.92 26.64 -2.89
CA GLU A 407 14.83 27.76 -3.09
C GLU A 407 16.26 27.32 -2.76
N GLN A 408 17.24 27.87 -3.47
CA GLN A 408 18.60 27.94 -2.94
C GLN A 408 18.57 28.99 -1.85
N THR A 409 18.89 28.61 -0.62
CA THR A 409 19.27 29.60 0.38
C THR A 409 20.52 30.28 -0.14
N SER A 410 20.39 31.51 -0.62
CA SER A 410 21.53 32.42 -0.79
C SER A 410 22.16 32.58 0.59
N GLU A 411 23.38 32.05 0.72
CA GLU A 411 24.26 32.35 1.86
C GLU A 411 24.57 33.85 1.94
#